data_AF-A0A521DN86-F1
#
_entry.id   AF-A0A521DN86-F1
#
_cell.length_a   1.000
_cell.length_b   1.000
_cell.length_c   1.000
_cell.angle_alpha   90.00
_cell.angle_beta   90.00
_cell.angle_gamma   90.00
#
_symmetry.space_group_name_H-M   'P 1'
#
loop_
_entity.id
_entity.type
_entity.pdbx_description
1 polymer ?
#
loop_
_entity_poly.entity_id
_entity_poly.type
_entity_poly.pdbx_seq_one_letter_code
_entity_poly.pdbx_strand_id
1 'polypeptide(L)'
;MSTEQSENLPDKSFEESIEEIYQQYRHRQLASRLEDIAETMEETILQRILAEEFLQTNLEIDEDAKQAVAEARELLEKDDFEALGDRIDALRSKVEDQKRRVSNEIHEIRIGMQSRVNGMRRLNERVERVSEVRLEAVHELLSDWDWKGQVYRDDEWSFERLKQRAADYGKDMREYFEECREEIFGPYVGTPLEPIVEGLLSDKQLFLDELTDKQIDLLRDSDLEDYVELSLS
;
A
#
# COMPACT_ATOMS: atom_id res chain seq x y z
N MET A 1 -29.74 41.74 -57.77
CA MET A 1 -28.67 42.70 -57.48
C MET A 1 -28.74 43.02 -56.01
N SER A 2 -27.71 42.54 -55.28
CA SER A 2 -27.15 43.10 -54.04
C SER A 2 -28.05 43.15 -52.81
N THR A 3 -27.66 42.69 -51.62
CA THR A 3 -26.35 42.23 -51.15
C THR A 3 -26.60 41.52 -49.82
N GLU A 4 -25.92 40.40 -49.64
CA GLU A 4 -25.74 39.73 -48.36
C GLU A 4 -25.28 40.73 -47.30
N GLN A 5 -26.04 40.86 -46.22
CA GLN A 5 -25.49 41.39 -44.97
C GLN A 5 -24.73 40.23 -44.34
N SER A 6 -23.46 40.14 -44.72
CA SER A 6 -22.46 39.36 -44.01
C SER A 6 -22.46 39.83 -42.55
N GLU A 7 -22.75 38.92 -41.64
CA GLU A 7 -22.56 39.10 -40.21
C GLU A 7 -21.12 39.55 -39.96
N ASN A 8 -20.95 40.74 -39.38
CA ASN A 8 -19.68 41.19 -38.82
C ASN A 8 -19.41 40.34 -37.57
N LEU A 9 -18.77 39.19 -37.76
CA LEU A 9 -17.98 38.57 -36.69
C LEU A 9 -16.79 39.52 -36.43
N PRO A 10 -16.56 39.97 -35.19
CA PRO A 10 -15.41 40.81 -34.89
C PRO A 10 -14.12 40.02 -35.19
N ASP A 11 -13.29 40.57 -36.07
CA ASP A 11 -11.91 40.12 -36.32
C ASP A 11 -11.17 40.23 -34.98
N LYS A 12 -10.99 39.10 -34.28
CA LYS A 12 -10.10 39.03 -33.12
C LYS A 12 -8.72 39.50 -33.57
N SER A 13 -8.09 40.37 -32.80
CA SER A 13 -6.75 40.82 -33.14
C SER A 13 -5.78 39.62 -33.11
N PHE A 14 -4.71 39.69 -33.90
CA PHE A 14 -3.68 38.65 -33.92
C PHE A 14 -3.06 38.43 -32.52
N GLU A 15 -3.00 39.49 -31.72
CA GLU A 15 -2.52 39.49 -30.33
C GLU A 15 -3.51 38.76 -29.41
N GLU A 16 -4.81 39.04 -29.51
CA GLU A 16 -5.87 38.33 -28.78
C GLU A 16 -5.89 36.83 -29.15
N SER A 17 -5.66 36.51 -30.43
CA SER A 17 -5.62 35.13 -30.92
C SER A 17 -4.44 34.35 -30.37
N ILE A 18 -3.26 34.99 -30.25
CA ILE A 18 -2.07 34.37 -29.64
C ILE A 18 -2.28 34.19 -28.13
N GLU A 19 -2.85 35.18 -27.45
CA GLU A 19 -3.13 35.11 -26.02
C GLU A 19 -4.12 33.97 -25.71
N GLU A 20 -5.17 33.80 -26.51
CA GLU A 20 -6.08 32.66 -26.40
C GLU A 20 -5.40 31.30 -26.59
N ILE A 21 -4.48 31.17 -27.56
CA ILE A 21 -3.71 29.95 -27.78
C ILE A 21 -2.81 29.65 -26.57
N TYR A 22 -2.15 30.68 -26.02
CA TYR A 22 -1.32 30.53 -24.82
C TYR A 22 -2.13 30.10 -23.60
N GLN A 23 -3.31 30.69 -23.40
CA GLN A 23 -4.22 30.31 -22.30
C GLN A 23 -4.71 28.87 -22.45
N GLN A 24 -5.13 28.46 -23.65
CA GLN A 24 -5.51 27.08 -23.92
C GLN A 24 -4.37 26.08 -23.64
N TYR A 25 -3.15 26.41 -24.05
CA TYR A 25 -1.98 25.57 -23.79
C TYR A 25 -1.71 25.47 -22.28
N ARG A 26 -1.77 26.58 -21.55
CA ARG A 26 -1.59 26.64 -20.09
C ARG A 26 -2.62 25.78 -19.37
N HIS A 27 -3.89 25.86 -19.77
CA HIS A 27 -4.96 25.03 -19.20
C HIS A 27 -4.73 23.54 -19.44
N ARG A 28 -4.31 23.13 -20.65
CA ARG A 28 -3.98 21.73 -20.93
C ARG A 28 -2.82 21.22 -20.10
N GLN A 29 -1.76 22.01 -19.97
CA GLN A 29 -0.62 21.66 -19.14
C GLN A 29 -1.02 21.52 -17.67
N LEU A 30 -1.85 22.42 -17.17
CA LEU A 30 -2.34 22.38 -15.81
C LEU A 30 -3.23 21.16 -15.55
N ALA A 31 -4.11 20.82 -16.50
CA ALA A 31 -4.94 19.61 -16.43
C ALA A 31 -4.09 18.34 -16.34
N SER A 32 -3.07 18.19 -17.20
CA SER A 32 -2.15 17.04 -17.15
C SER A 32 -1.41 16.95 -15.80
N ARG A 33 -0.99 18.08 -15.22
CA ARG A 33 -0.33 18.05 -13.90
C ARG A 33 -1.27 17.67 -12.77
N LEU A 34 -2.53 18.10 -12.84
CA LEU A 34 -3.54 17.70 -11.88
C LEU A 34 -3.89 16.22 -11.99
N GLU A 35 -3.89 15.67 -13.20
CA GLU A 35 -4.06 14.23 -13.44
C GLU A 35 -2.95 13.43 -12.79
N ASP A 36 -1.68 13.80 -12.99
CA ASP A 36 -0.53 13.17 -12.32
C ASP A 36 -0.66 13.23 -10.78
N ILE A 37 -1.07 14.39 -10.24
CA ILE A 37 -1.28 14.57 -8.79
C ILE A 37 -2.42 13.68 -8.30
N ALA A 38 -3.53 13.62 -9.03
CA ALA A 38 -4.70 12.81 -8.70
C ALA A 38 -4.34 11.31 -8.71
N GLU A 39 -3.56 10.85 -9.69
CA GLU A 39 -3.05 9.48 -9.76
C GLU A 39 -2.17 9.17 -8.54
N THR A 40 -1.22 10.04 -8.18
CA THR A 40 -0.42 9.84 -6.97
C THR A 40 -1.29 9.79 -5.70
N MET A 41 -2.29 10.66 -5.58
CA MET A 41 -3.22 10.64 -4.45
C MET A 41 -4.04 9.35 -4.40
N GLU A 42 -4.59 8.93 -5.53
CA GLU A 42 -5.33 7.68 -5.68
C GLU A 42 -4.48 6.50 -5.23
N GLU A 43 -3.28 6.33 -5.79
CA GLU A 43 -2.37 5.24 -5.42
C GLU A 43 -2.02 5.27 -3.94
N THR A 44 -1.77 6.46 -3.38
CA THR A 44 -1.44 6.63 -1.96
C THR A 44 -2.59 6.19 -1.07
N ILE A 45 -3.84 6.53 -1.44
CA ILE A 45 -5.04 6.15 -0.69
C ILE A 45 -5.28 4.64 -0.80
N LEU A 46 -5.17 4.06 -2.00
CA LEU A 46 -5.39 2.63 -2.21
C LEU A 46 -4.35 1.79 -1.46
N GLN A 47 -3.08 2.16 -1.56
CA GLN A 47 -1.99 1.51 -0.83
C GLN A 47 -2.22 1.60 0.69
N ARG A 48 -2.67 2.75 1.17
CA ARG A 48 -3.00 2.97 2.58
C ARG A 48 -4.11 2.02 3.03
N ILE A 49 -5.24 2.00 2.33
CA ILE A 49 -6.40 1.14 2.67
C ILE A 49 -5.99 -0.33 2.72
N LEU A 50 -5.25 -0.81 1.71
CA LEU A 50 -4.74 -2.18 1.69
C LEU A 50 -3.88 -2.46 2.92
N ALA A 51 -2.96 -1.55 3.26
CA ALA A 51 -2.08 -1.72 4.42
C ALA A 51 -2.86 -1.70 5.75
N GLU A 52 -3.89 -0.86 5.88
CA GLU A 52 -4.72 -0.81 7.08
C GLU A 52 -5.44 -2.14 7.31
N GLU A 53 -6.02 -2.73 6.26
CA GLU A 53 -6.67 -4.04 6.34
C GLU A 53 -5.68 -5.20 6.55
N PHE A 54 -4.59 -5.22 5.78
CA PHE A 54 -3.63 -6.32 5.81
C PHE A 54 -2.75 -6.30 7.06
N LEU A 55 -2.11 -5.16 7.32
CA LEU A 55 -1.11 -5.00 8.38
C LEU A 55 -1.73 -4.58 9.72
N GLN A 56 -3.04 -4.32 9.77
CA GLN A 56 -3.76 -3.87 10.97
C GLN A 56 -3.13 -2.62 11.60
N THR A 57 -2.84 -1.64 10.76
CA THR A 57 -2.29 -0.34 11.17
C THR A 57 -3.31 0.78 10.91
N ASN A 58 -3.06 1.96 11.47
CA ASN A 58 -3.80 3.17 11.13
C ASN A 58 -2.80 4.18 10.59
N LEU A 59 -2.91 4.47 9.29
CA LEU A 59 -2.00 5.38 8.60
C LEU A 59 -2.71 6.70 8.41
N GLU A 60 -2.11 7.81 8.79
CA GLU A 60 -2.77 9.11 8.71
C GLU A 60 -2.30 9.90 7.48
N ILE A 61 -3.26 10.59 6.85
CA ILE A 61 -2.95 11.61 5.85
C ILE A 61 -2.71 12.93 6.58
N ASP A 62 -1.57 13.56 6.29
CA ASP A 62 -1.16 14.81 6.88
C ASP A 62 -2.18 15.93 6.60
N GLU A 63 -2.47 16.73 7.64
CA GLU A 63 -3.46 17.81 7.53
C GLU A 63 -3.02 18.90 6.54
N ASP A 64 -1.71 19.17 6.40
CA ASP A 64 -1.22 20.12 5.40
C ASP A 64 -1.51 19.62 3.98
N ALA A 65 -1.35 18.31 3.75
CA ALA A 65 -1.64 17.71 2.45
C ALA A 65 -3.15 17.79 2.14
N LYS A 66 -4.01 17.52 3.13
CA LYS A 66 -5.47 17.69 2.98
C LYS A 66 -5.85 19.13 2.67
N GLN A 67 -5.25 20.09 3.39
CA GLN A 67 -5.50 21.51 3.18
C GLN A 67 -5.06 21.94 1.78
N ALA A 68 -3.87 21.53 1.32
CA ALA A 68 -3.38 21.86 -0.02
C ALA A 68 -4.32 21.36 -1.13
N VAL A 69 -4.84 20.13 -0.99
CA VAL A 69 -5.83 19.57 -1.92
C VAL A 69 -7.15 20.35 -1.88
N ALA A 70 -7.62 20.71 -0.69
CA ALA A 70 -8.86 21.49 -0.52
C ALA A 70 -8.75 22.88 -1.17
N GLU A 71 -7.62 23.57 -0.98
CA GLU A 71 -7.34 24.86 -1.62
C GLU A 71 -7.29 24.73 -3.15
N ALA A 72 -6.61 23.70 -3.68
CA ALA A 72 -6.54 23.47 -5.12
C ALA A 72 -7.93 23.19 -5.72
N ARG A 73 -8.77 22.44 -5.00
CA ARG A 73 -10.16 22.19 -5.38
C ARG A 73 -10.99 23.47 -5.39
N GLU A 74 -10.84 24.34 -4.39
CA GLU A 74 -11.54 25.63 -4.35
C GLU A 74 -11.14 26.53 -5.53
N LEU A 75 -9.87 26.53 -5.93
CA LEU A 75 -9.39 27.27 -7.10
C LEU A 75 -9.97 26.71 -8.41
N LEU A 76 -10.07 25.39 -8.53
CA LEU A 76 -10.74 24.72 -9.66
C LEU A 76 -12.22 25.08 -9.73
N GLU A 77 -12.95 25.08 -8.60
CA GLU A 77 -14.38 25.41 -8.55
C GLU A 77 -14.65 26.88 -8.92
N LYS A 78 -13.66 27.76 -8.79
CA LYS A 78 -13.73 29.19 -9.16
C LYS A 78 -13.19 29.49 -10.56
N ASP A 79 -12.77 28.48 -11.31
CA ASP A 79 -12.08 28.62 -12.61
C ASP A 79 -10.81 29.53 -12.53
N ASP A 80 -10.16 29.60 -11.37
CA ASP A 80 -8.96 30.42 -11.14
C ASP A 80 -7.68 29.64 -11.51
N PHE A 81 -7.50 29.41 -12.81
CA PHE A 81 -6.39 28.63 -13.36
C PHE A 81 -5.03 29.32 -13.19
N GLU A 82 -4.99 30.63 -13.04
CA GLU A 82 -3.75 31.38 -12.81
C GLU A 82 -3.23 31.13 -11.40
N ALA A 83 -4.07 31.35 -10.37
CA ALA A 83 -3.68 31.07 -9.00
C ALA A 83 -3.39 29.58 -8.75
N LEU A 84 -4.14 28.70 -9.43
CA LEU A 84 -3.87 27.26 -9.38
C LEU A 84 -2.52 26.92 -10.02
N GLY A 85 -2.18 27.56 -11.14
CA GLY A 85 -0.90 27.41 -11.81
C GLY A 85 0.28 27.83 -10.94
N ASP A 86 0.12 28.84 -10.09
CA ASP A 86 1.15 29.28 -9.15
C ASP A 86 1.34 28.33 -7.97
N ARG A 87 0.29 27.59 -7.58
CA ARG A 87 0.30 26.70 -6.39
C ARG A 87 0.50 25.22 -6.71
N ILE A 88 0.36 24.82 -7.97
CA ILE A 88 0.38 23.41 -8.39
C ILE A 88 1.68 22.67 -8.02
N ASP A 89 2.83 23.34 -8.03
CA ASP A 89 4.11 22.74 -7.61
C ASP A 89 4.17 22.48 -6.10
N ALA A 90 3.62 23.39 -5.31
CA ALA A 90 3.52 23.22 -3.87
C ALA A 90 2.55 22.07 -3.52
N LEU A 91 1.40 22.00 -4.22
CA LEU A 91 0.46 20.88 -4.09
C LEU A 91 1.16 19.55 -4.41
N ARG A 92 1.84 19.47 -5.56
CA ARG A 92 2.57 18.28 -5.98
C ARG A 92 3.58 17.84 -4.92
N SER A 93 4.37 18.78 -4.38
CA SER A 93 5.35 18.45 -3.34
C SER A 93 4.68 17.85 -2.10
N LYS A 94 3.58 18.45 -1.63
CA LYS A 94 2.85 17.96 -0.44
C LYS A 94 2.27 16.55 -0.67
N VAL A 95 1.72 16.30 -1.85
CA VAL A 95 1.19 14.98 -2.23
C VAL A 95 2.31 13.93 -2.33
N GLU A 96 3.45 14.27 -2.95
CA GLU A 96 4.60 13.36 -3.02
C GLU A 96 5.24 13.09 -1.65
N ASP A 97 5.31 14.10 -0.78
CA ASP A 97 5.80 13.92 0.59
C ASP A 97 4.87 12.99 1.38
N GLN A 98 3.55 13.13 1.22
CA GLN A 98 2.57 12.21 1.80
C GLN A 98 2.75 10.78 1.26
N LYS A 99 2.93 10.61 -0.04
CA LYS A 99 3.19 9.29 -0.66
C LYS A 99 4.43 8.64 -0.05
N ARG A 100 5.53 9.39 0.09
CA ARG A 100 6.77 8.88 0.71
C ARG A 100 6.52 8.48 2.16
N ARG A 101 5.82 9.31 2.94
CA ARG A 101 5.51 9.01 4.34
C ARG A 101 4.73 7.72 4.50
N VAL A 102 3.61 7.59 3.77
CA VAL A 102 2.78 6.37 3.78
C VAL A 102 3.61 5.14 3.37
N SER A 103 4.40 5.26 2.32
CA SER A 103 5.24 4.16 1.83
C SER A 103 6.30 3.74 2.85
N ASN A 104 6.91 4.69 3.56
CA ASN A 104 7.90 4.39 4.59
C ASN A 104 7.26 3.71 5.81
N GLU A 105 6.14 4.23 6.30
CA GLU A 105 5.41 3.63 7.44
C GLU A 105 4.97 2.19 7.11
N ILE A 106 4.48 1.96 5.89
CA ILE A 106 4.15 0.61 5.40
C ILE A 106 5.40 -0.26 5.36
N HIS A 107 6.50 0.22 4.81
CA HIS A 107 7.73 -0.55 4.68
C HIS A 107 8.27 -1.01 6.04
N GLU A 108 8.28 -0.13 7.04
CA GLU A 108 8.72 -0.45 8.40
C GLU A 108 7.89 -1.58 9.02
N ILE A 109 6.56 -1.52 8.89
CA ILE A 109 5.65 -2.55 9.42
C ILE A 109 5.82 -3.86 8.63
N ARG A 110 6.01 -3.74 7.32
CA ARG A 110 6.17 -4.88 6.40
C ARG A 110 7.38 -5.73 6.74
N ILE A 111 8.50 -5.14 7.13
CA ILE A 111 9.71 -5.87 7.54
C ILE A 111 9.40 -6.85 8.69
N GLY A 112 8.67 -6.38 9.72
CA GLY A 112 8.31 -7.21 10.85
C GLY A 112 7.39 -8.37 10.45
N MET A 113 6.40 -8.10 9.60
CA MET A 113 5.49 -9.12 9.09
C MET A 113 6.18 -10.12 8.17
N GLN A 114 7.10 -9.66 7.32
CA GLN A 114 7.88 -10.49 6.41
C GLN A 114 8.76 -11.47 7.20
N SER A 115 9.41 -11.02 8.29
CA SER A 115 10.17 -11.90 9.18
C SER A 115 9.30 -13.04 9.74
N ARG A 116 8.08 -12.73 10.17
CA ARG A 116 7.11 -13.72 10.66
C ARG A 116 6.72 -14.73 9.58
N VAL A 117 6.38 -14.25 8.38
CA VAL A 117 6.02 -15.12 7.26
C VAL A 117 7.20 -16.00 6.82
N ASN A 118 8.42 -15.50 6.85
CA ASN A 118 9.63 -16.30 6.61
C ASN A 118 9.80 -17.40 7.67
N GLY A 119 9.56 -17.08 8.95
CA GLY A 119 9.49 -18.07 10.03
C GLY A 119 8.45 -19.16 9.75
N MET A 120 7.24 -18.74 9.35
CA MET A 120 6.14 -19.65 8.99
C MET A 120 6.48 -20.55 7.80
N ARG A 121 7.08 -20.01 6.75
CA ARG A 121 7.52 -20.79 5.57
C ARG A 121 8.53 -21.86 5.95
N ARG A 122 9.61 -21.48 6.65
CA ARG A 122 10.65 -22.43 7.09
C ARG A 122 10.09 -23.54 7.99
N LEU A 123 9.13 -23.21 8.84
CA LEU A 123 8.46 -24.20 9.67
C LEU A 123 7.53 -25.09 8.85
N ASN A 124 6.75 -24.51 7.93
CA ASN A 124 5.78 -25.23 7.11
C ASN A 124 6.42 -26.16 6.07
N GLU A 125 7.63 -25.85 5.57
CA GLU A 125 8.45 -26.79 4.77
C GLU A 125 8.67 -28.14 5.46
N ARG A 126 8.46 -28.20 6.79
CA ARG A 126 8.77 -29.37 7.62
C ARG A 126 7.53 -29.99 8.24
N VAL A 127 6.59 -29.17 8.71
CA VAL A 127 5.33 -29.68 9.30
C VAL A 127 4.22 -29.91 8.27
N GLU A 128 4.35 -29.34 7.06
CA GLU A 128 3.41 -29.49 5.94
C GLU A 128 1.92 -29.29 6.31
N ARG A 129 1.65 -28.37 7.25
CA ARG A 129 0.30 -28.16 7.81
C ARG A 129 -0.56 -27.25 6.95
N VAL A 130 0.05 -26.25 6.29
CA VAL A 130 -0.65 -25.28 5.43
C VAL A 130 -0.18 -25.35 3.99
N SER A 131 -1.02 -24.87 3.09
CA SER A 131 -0.70 -24.73 1.67
C SER A 131 0.47 -23.74 1.47
N GLU A 132 1.56 -24.23 0.87
CA GLU A 132 2.70 -23.39 0.48
C GLU A 132 2.30 -22.24 -0.45
N VAL A 133 1.31 -22.46 -1.32
CA VAL A 133 0.78 -21.43 -2.24
C VAL A 133 0.19 -20.24 -1.48
N ARG A 134 -0.50 -20.49 -0.35
CA ARG A 134 -1.09 -19.41 0.47
C ARG A 134 -0.01 -18.59 1.18
N LEU A 135 0.99 -19.27 1.75
CA LEU A 135 2.15 -18.61 2.38
C LEU A 135 2.97 -17.82 1.37
N GLU A 136 3.17 -18.35 0.15
CA GLU A 136 3.88 -17.65 -0.91
C GLU A 136 3.12 -16.40 -1.34
N ALA A 137 1.80 -16.46 -1.51
CA ALA A 137 1.02 -15.27 -1.87
C ALA A 137 1.18 -14.12 -0.86
N VAL A 138 1.14 -14.44 0.45
CA VAL A 138 1.38 -13.45 1.52
C VAL A 138 2.83 -12.96 1.48
N HIS A 139 3.79 -13.86 1.28
CA HIS A 139 5.21 -13.54 1.19
C HIS A 139 5.56 -12.64 0.00
N GLU A 140 5.03 -12.92 -1.20
CA GLU A 140 5.21 -12.12 -2.41
C GLU A 140 4.69 -10.70 -2.21
N LEU A 141 3.47 -10.55 -1.67
CA LEU A 141 2.92 -9.24 -1.35
C LEU A 141 3.81 -8.49 -0.35
N LEU A 142 4.29 -9.15 0.71
CA LEU A 142 5.18 -8.53 1.70
C LEU A 142 6.57 -8.22 1.13
N SER A 143 7.04 -8.93 0.12
CA SER A 143 8.37 -8.72 -0.44
C SER A 143 8.37 -7.56 -1.43
N ASP A 144 7.53 -7.67 -2.46
CA ASP A 144 7.55 -6.75 -3.60
C ASP A 144 6.49 -5.65 -3.49
N TRP A 145 5.45 -5.86 -2.67
CA TRP A 145 4.33 -4.94 -2.51
C TRP A 145 3.65 -4.58 -3.83
N ASP A 146 3.61 -5.56 -4.75
CA ASP A 146 2.98 -5.42 -6.07
C ASP A 146 1.48 -5.70 -6.01
N TRP A 147 0.74 -4.76 -5.43
CA TRP A 147 -0.72 -4.86 -5.26
C TRP A 147 -1.52 -4.38 -6.47
N LYS A 148 -0.91 -3.58 -7.36
CA LYS A 148 -1.62 -2.85 -8.42
C LYS A 148 -2.37 -3.80 -9.36
N GLY A 149 -1.75 -4.91 -9.75
CA GLY A 149 -2.38 -5.91 -10.61
C GLY A 149 -3.59 -6.63 -9.98
N GLN A 150 -3.76 -6.55 -8.66
CA GLN A 150 -4.90 -7.11 -7.94
C GLN A 150 -6.07 -6.11 -7.86
N VAL A 151 -5.75 -4.81 -7.85
CA VAL A 151 -6.74 -3.72 -7.70
C VAL A 151 -7.25 -3.20 -9.06
N TYR A 152 -6.35 -2.97 -10.03
CA TYR A 152 -6.65 -2.34 -11.34
C TYR A 152 -7.05 -3.32 -12.47
N ARG A 153 -7.86 -4.35 -12.19
CA ARG A 153 -8.05 -5.50 -13.10
C ARG A 153 -8.88 -5.32 -14.40
N ASP A 154 -9.54 -4.18 -14.64
CA ASP A 154 -10.40 -3.92 -15.82
C ASP A 154 -10.38 -2.42 -16.21
N ASP A 155 -11.14 -1.98 -17.21
CA ASP A 155 -10.98 -0.64 -17.84
C ASP A 155 -11.96 0.46 -17.34
N GLU A 156 -13.00 0.13 -16.57
CA GLU A 156 -13.98 1.11 -16.06
C GLU A 156 -14.11 1.06 -14.53
N TRP A 157 -13.33 1.90 -13.83
CA TRP A 157 -13.37 1.99 -12.37
C TRP A 157 -13.85 3.35 -11.87
N SER A 158 -14.87 3.33 -11.03
CA SER A 158 -15.05 4.40 -10.05
C SER A 158 -14.02 4.23 -8.93
N PHE A 159 -13.44 5.32 -8.43
CA PHE A 159 -12.51 5.31 -7.30
C PHE A 159 -13.04 4.55 -6.06
N GLU A 160 -14.35 4.60 -5.78
CA GLU A 160 -14.98 3.81 -4.70
C GLU A 160 -14.81 2.30 -4.86
N ARG A 161 -14.87 1.79 -6.10
CA ARG A 161 -14.63 0.35 -6.37
C ARG A 161 -13.18 -0.02 -6.17
N LEU A 162 -12.23 0.86 -6.54
CA LEU A 162 -10.81 0.62 -6.31
C LEU A 162 -10.53 0.53 -4.81
N LYS A 163 -11.11 1.44 -4.00
CA LYS A 163 -10.99 1.40 -2.54
C LYS A 163 -11.54 0.10 -1.95
N GLN A 164 -12.73 -0.33 -2.38
CA GLN A 164 -13.29 -1.60 -1.93
C GLN A 164 -12.38 -2.79 -2.27
N ARG A 165 -11.82 -2.84 -3.48
CA ARG A 165 -10.91 -3.91 -3.89
C ARG A 165 -9.60 -3.91 -3.12
N ALA A 166 -9.02 -2.73 -2.88
CA ALA A 166 -7.83 -2.61 -2.06
C ALA A 166 -8.09 -3.14 -0.64
N ALA A 167 -9.25 -2.81 -0.08
CA ALA A 167 -9.68 -3.32 1.22
C ALA A 167 -9.91 -4.84 1.22
N ASP A 168 -10.68 -5.35 0.26
CA ASP A 168 -10.97 -6.78 0.12
C ASP A 168 -9.68 -7.59 -0.06
N TYR A 169 -8.78 -7.13 -0.93
CA TYR A 169 -7.50 -7.81 -1.13
C TYR A 169 -6.62 -7.77 0.13
N GLY A 170 -6.55 -6.64 0.83
CA GLY A 170 -5.84 -6.56 2.10
C GLY A 170 -6.42 -7.50 3.16
N LYS A 171 -7.75 -7.61 3.23
CA LYS A 171 -8.48 -8.51 4.13
C LYS A 171 -8.23 -9.97 3.79
N ASP A 172 -8.29 -10.35 2.52
CA ASP A 172 -8.01 -11.72 2.06
C ASP A 172 -6.58 -12.14 2.45
N MET A 173 -5.60 -11.27 2.24
CA MET A 173 -4.20 -11.53 2.60
C MET A 173 -4.02 -11.64 4.11
N ARG A 174 -4.78 -10.85 4.89
CA ARG A 174 -4.78 -10.99 6.34
C ARG A 174 -5.40 -12.31 6.78
N GLU A 175 -6.53 -12.69 6.23
CA GLU A 175 -7.19 -13.96 6.53
C GLU A 175 -6.26 -15.13 6.22
N TYR A 176 -5.60 -15.14 5.06
CA TYR A 176 -4.62 -16.16 4.72
C TYR A 176 -3.44 -16.21 5.71
N PHE A 177 -2.92 -15.06 6.11
CA PHE A 177 -1.87 -15.01 7.13
C PHE A 177 -2.34 -15.60 8.46
N GLU A 178 -3.52 -15.20 8.95
CA GLU A 178 -4.06 -15.64 10.25
C GLU A 178 -4.39 -17.13 10.24
N GLU A 179 -5.02 -17.63 9.18
CA GLU A 179 -5.29 -19.06 8.98
C GLU A 179 -3.99 -19.85 8.99
N CYS A 180 -2.99 -19.40 8.21
CA CYS A 180 -1.70 -20.09 8.18
C CYS A 180 -1.02 -20.07 9.56
N ARG A 181 -1.15 -18.96 10.30
CA ARG A 181 -0.59 -18.83 11.65
C ARG A 181 -1.29 -19.80 12.60
N GLU A 182 -2.61 -19.86 12.59
CA GLU A 182 -3.38 -20.73 13.46
C GLU A 182 -3.12 -22.22 13.16
N GLU A 183 -3.05 -22.61 11.89
CA GLU A 183 -2.80 -24.01 11.52
C GLU A 183 -1.37 -24.46 11.85
N ILE A 184 -0.37 -23.60 11.63
CA ILE A 184 1.03 -23.92 11.97
C ILE A 184 1.21 -23.96 13.50
N PHE A 185 0.70 -22.95 14.22
CA PHE A 185 1.06 -22.71 15.61
C PHE A 185 0.02 -23.09 16.65
N GLY A 186 -1.27 -23.13 16.27
CA GLY A 186 -2.38 -23.48 17.15
C GLY A 186 -2.14 -24.74 17.99
N PRO A 187 -1.53 -25.82 17.46
CA PRO A 187 -1.22 -27.01 18.24
C PRO A 187 -0.24 -26.79 19.41
N TYR A 188 0.56 -25.72 19.39
CA TYR A 188 1.54 -25.41 20.43
C TYR A 188 1.06 -24.37 21.44
N VAL A 189 -0.04 -23.66 21.18
CA VAL A 189 -0.59 -22.64 22.09
C VAL A 189 -0.97 -23.26 23.43
N GLY A 190 -0.55 -22.64 24.53
CA GLY A 190 -0.77 -23.14 25.89
C GLY A 190 0.11 -24.33 26.28
N THR A 191 1.02 -24.77 25.40
CA THR A 191 2.02 -25.80 25.69
C THR A 191 3.34 -25.15 26.11
N PRO A 192 4.23 -25.88 26.82
CA PRO A 192 5.58 -25.37 27.11
C PRO A 192 6.44 -25.03 25.89
N LEU A 193 6.04 -25.47 24.68
CA LEU A 193 6.71 -25.18 23.42
C LEU A 193 6.28 -23.84 22.80
N GLU A 194 5.19 -23.23 23.27
CA GLU A 194 4.69 -21.93 22.78
C GLU A 194 5.78 -20.85 22.72
N PRO A 195 6.62 -20.63 23.76
CA PRO A 195 7.66 -19.59 23.70
C PRO A 195 8.79 -19.89 22.70
N ILE A 196 9.04 -21.17 22.42
CA ILE A 196 10.07 -21.62 21.47
C ILE A 196 9.60 -21.30 20.04
N VAL A 197 8.34 -21.63 19.78
CA VAL A 197 7.65 -21.41 18.53
C VAL A 197 7.48 -19.91 18.25
N GLU A 198 7.16 -19.09 19.25
CA GLU A 198 7.16 -17.62 19.15
C GLU A 198 8.55 -17.04 18.85
N GLY A 199 9.61 -17.64 19.40
CA GLY A 199 11.00 -17.27 19.08
C GLY A 199 11.36 -17.50 17.62
N LEU A 200 10.96 -18.66 17.06
CA LEU A 200 11.18 -19.02 15.65
C LEU A 200 10.48 -18.05 14.67
N LEU A 201 9.31 -17.53 15.06
CA LEU A 201 8.58 -16.50 14.31
C LEU A 201 9.31 -15.15 14.23
N SER A 202 10.17 -14.87 15.20
CA SER A 202 10.90 -13.60 15.30
C SER A 202 12.32 -13.71 14.75
N ASP A 203 12.63 -14.80 14.03
CA ASP A 203 13.97 -15.14 13.55
C ASP A 203 15.01 -15.22 14.69
N LYS A 204 14.55 -15.51 15.93
CA LYS A 204 15.43 -15.63 17.09
C LYS A 204 16.11 -17.00 17.05
N GLN A 205 17.45 -16.99 17.06
CA GLN A 205 18.24 -18.19 17.26
C GLN A 205 18.01 -18.72 18.69
N LEU A 206 17.69 -19.99 18.82
CA LEU A 206 17.41 -20.64 20.10
C LEU A 206 18.69 -21.32 20.62
N PHE A 207 19.08 -20.99 21.85
CA PHE A 207 20.24 -21.60 22.51
C PHE A 207 19.77 -22.66 23.50
N LEU A 208 20.53 -23.75 23.62
CA LEU A 208 20.16 -24.91 24.45
C LEU A 208 20.11 -24.56 25.95
N ASP A 209 20.90 -23.58 26.38
CA ASP A 209 20.97 -23.05 27.75
C ASP A 209 19.78 -22.15 28.12
N GLU A 210 19.02 -21.66 27.14
CA GLU A 210 17.80 -20.88 27.36
C GLU A 210 16.55 -21.76 27.59
N LEU A 211 16.65 -23.08 27.38
CA LEU A 211 15.52 -24.02 27.49
C LEU A 211 15.53 -24.79 28.83
N THR A 212 14.34 -25.05 29.35
CA THR A 212 14.17 -25.94 30.52
C THR A 212 14.21 -27.42 30.12
N ASP A 213 14.61 -28.32 31.02
CA ASP A 213 14.62 -29.78 30.76
C ASP A 213 13.27 -30.30 30.25
N LYS A 214 12.17 -29.78 30.80
CA LYS A 214 10.81 -30.12 30.38
C LYS A 214 10.51 -29.65 28.95
N GLN A 215 11.05 -28.51 28.54
CA GLN A 215 10.92 -28.00 27.18
C GLN A 215 11.78 -28.80 26.21
N ILE A 216 12.98 -29.22 26.62
CA ILE A 216 13.85 -30.09 25.83
C ILE A 216 13.15 -31.44 25.61
N ASP A 217 12.62 -32.07 26.65
CA ASP A 217 11.90 -33.34 26.53
C ASP A 217 10.66 -33.23 25.61
N LEU A 218 9.88 -32.15 25.76
CA LEU A 218 8.73 -31.92 24.88
C LEU A 218 9.13 -31.58 23.44
N LEU A 219 10.26 -30.90 23.25
CA LEU A 219 10.78 -30.63 21.92
C LEU A 219 11.17 -31.94 21.25
N ARG A 220 11.83 -32.83 22.00
CA ARG A 220 12.21 -34.17 21.56
C ARG A 220 11.02 -35.05 21.18
N ASP A 221 9.94 -34.94 21.94
CA ASP A 221 8.71 -35.69 21.64
C ASP A 221 7.80 -34.99 20.61
N SER A 222 8.21 -33.83 20.09
CA SER A 222 7.45 -33.06 19.09
C SER A 222 8.01 -33.22 17.69
N ASP A 223 7.19 -32.89 16.70
CA ASP A 223 7.60 -32.73 15.30
C ASP A 223 8.58 -31.55 15.07
N LEU A 224 9.03 -30.88 16.15
CA LEU A 224 10.04 -29.83 16.14
C LEU A 224 11.45 -30.32 16.56
N GLU A 225 11.62 -31.56 17.08
CA GLU A 225 12.90 -32.08 17.64
C GLU A 225 14.07 -31.90 16.68
N ASP A 226 13.92 -32.40 15.46
CA ASP A 226 14.99 -32.47 14.46
C ASP A 226 15.40 -31.09 13.93
N TYR A 227 14.74 -30.03 14.38
CA TYR A 227 14.63 -28.79 13.61
C TYR A 227 14.91 -27.51 14.38
N VAL A 228 15.01 -27.57 15.70
CA VAL A 228 15.66 -26.51 16.47
C VAL A 228 17.16 -26.76 16.42
N GLU A 229 17.89 -25.95 15.65
CA GLU A 229 19.35 -25.87 15.80
C GLU A 229 19.67 -25.25 17.16
N LEU A 230 19.72 -26.11 18.17
CA LEU A 230 20.13 -25.73 19.51
C LEU A 230 21.63 -25.49 19.47
N SER A 231 22.03 -24.24 19.33
CA SER A 231 23.44 -23.87 19.48
C SER A 231 23.82 -24.06 20.95
N LEU A 232 24.97 -24.71 21.18
CA LEU A 232 25.71 -24.54 22.43
C LEU A 232 26.39 -23.17 22.36
N SER A 233 26.27 -22.39 23.44
CA SER A 233 26.78 -21.02 23.56
C SER A 233 28.28 -20.89 23.31
#